data_AF-A0A2S4LPK2-F1
#
_entry.id   AF-A0A2S4LPK2-F1
#
_cell.length_a   1.000
_cell.length_b   1.000
_cell.length_c   1.000
_cell.angle_alpha   90.00
_cell.angle_beta   90.00
_cell.angle_gamma   90.00
#
_symmetry.space_group_name_H-M   'P 1'
#
loop_
_entity.id
_entity.type
_entity.pdbx_description
1 polymer ?
#
loop_
_entity_poly.entity_id
_entity_poly.type
_entity_poly.pdbx_seq_one_letter_code
_entity_poly.pdbx_strand_id
1 'polypeptide(L)'
;MSETTTELRTLLANLVRAALMSDDRASALWREAARQGQAGLAAEPARLAGLNVEGFWTLAVREAEAPEYRAAESQVEFGFPALCPFTLAELTAPAFDVDAAVERLRKSAATG
;
A
#
# COMPACT_ATOMS: atom_id res chain seq x y z
N MET A 1 12.95 12.54 -8.59
CA MET A 1 11.62 11.90 -8.46
C MET A 1 10.62 12.99 -8.15
N SER A 2 9.46 12.99 -8.78
CA SER A 2 8.39 13.96 -8.49
C SER A 2 7.74 13.63 -7.15
N GLU A 3 7.33 14.63 -6.38
CA GLU A 3 6.70 14.46 -5.05
C GLU A 3 5.55 13.45 -5.08
N THR A 4 4.68 13.54 -6.08
CA THR A 4 3.54 12.64 -6.32
C THR A 4 3.94 11.17 -6.51
N THR A 5 5.10 10.90 -7.12
CA THR A 5 5.60 9.52 -7.27
C THR A 5 6.06 8.91 -5.95
N THR A 6 6.56 9.75 -5.05
CA THR A 6 6.92 9.36 -3.69
C THR A 6 5.65 9.12 -2.89
N GLU A 7 4.65 9.99 -2.98
CA GLU A 7 3.35 9.83 -2.31
C GLU A 7 2.62 8.54 -2.71
N LEU A 8 2.59 8.20 -4.00
CA LEU A 8 2.01 6.94 -4.49
C LEU A 8 2.74 5.73 -3.91
N ARG A 9 4.08 5.74 -3.91
CA ARG A 9 4.87 4.66 -3.33
C ARG A 9 4.61 4.53 -1.83
N THR A 10 4.61 5.64 -1.11
CA THR A 10 4.35 5.68 0.34
C THR A 10 2.95 5.16 0.66
N LEU A 11 1.93 5.55 -0.11
CA LEU A 11 0.58 5.02 0.04
C LEU A 11 0.57 3.49 -0.09
N LEU A 12 1.16 2.96 -1.17
CA LEU A 12 1.23 1.52 -1.41
C LEU A 12 2.00 0.81 -0.28
N ALA A 13 3.12 1.37 0.17
CA ALA A 13 3.93 0.79 1.23
C ALA A 13 3.18 0.80 2.57
N ASN A 14 2.37 1.82 2.85
CA ASN A 14 1.53 1.87 4.04
C ASN A 14 0.41 0.82 3.99
N LEU A 15 -0.21 0.59 2.83
CA LEU A 15 -1.21 -0.46 2.65
C LEU A 15 -0.61 -1.86 2.87
N VAL A 16 0.59 -2.11 2.32
CA VAL A 16 1.32 -3.37 2.50
C VAL A 16 1.70 -3.56 3.98
N ARG A 17 2.26 -2.53 4.63
CA ARG A 17 2.58 -2.57 6.06
C ARG A 17 1.34 -2.86 6.92
N ALA A 18 0.23 -2.17 6.65
CA ALA A 18 -1.03 -2.44 7.36
C ALA A 18 -1.48 -3.90 7.21
N ALA A 19 -1.28 -4.49 6.03
CA ALA A 19 -1.60 -5.90 5.79
C ALA A 19 -0.67 -6.86 6.54
N LEU A 20 0.63 -6.54 6.62
CA LEU A 20 1.65 -7.36 7.30
C LEU A 20 1.58 -7.31 8.83
N MET A 21 1.07 -6.22 9.40
CA MET A 21 0.92 -6.11 10.86
C MET A 21 -0.12 -7.10 11.38
N SER A 22 0.33 -8.04 12.22
CA SER A 22 -0.53 -8.94 12.99
C SER A 22 -1.25 -8.23 14.15
N ASP A 23 -0.66 -7.18 14.70
CA ASP A 23 -1.30 -6.35 15.74
C ASP A 23 -2.27 -5.34 15.11
N ASP A 24 -3.53 -5.36 15.56
CA ASP A 24 -4.58 -4.48 15.03
C ASP A 24 -4.31 -2.99 15.28
N ARG A 25 -3.63 -2.62 16.38
CA ARG A 25 -3.30 -1.21 16.67
C ARG A 25 -2.19 -0.73 15.75
N ALA A 26 -1.15 -1.54 15.55
CA ALA A 26 -0.09 -1.24 14.59
C ALA A 26 -0.65 -1.14 13.17
N SER A 27 -1.53 -2.07 12.78
CA SER A 27 -2.22 -2.03 11.50
C SER A 27 -3.07 -0.76 11.33
N ALA A 28 -3.80 -0.34 12.37
CA ALA A 28 -4.62 0.88 12.34
C ALA A 28 -3.81 2.16 12.07
N LEU A 29 -2.59 2.28 12.61
CA LEU A 29 -1.71 3.42 12.36
C LEU A 29 -1.32 3.53 10.87
N TRP A 30 -0.97 2.40 10.25
CA TRP A 30 -0.64 2.37 8.83
C TRP A 30 -1.85 2.59 7.93
N ARG A 31 -3.03 2.09 8.32
CA ARG A 31 -4.30 2.39 7.63
C ARG A 31 -4.61 3.88 7.66
N GLU A 32 -4.43 4.54 8.80
CA GLU A 32 -4.64 5.99 8.90
C GLU A 32 -3.66 6.77 8.02
N ALA A 33 -2.37 6.42 8.04
CA ALA A 33 -1.37 7.02 7.16
C ALA A 33 -1.68 6.79 5.67
N ALA A 34 -2.20 5.61 5.31
CA ALA A 34 -2.66 5.32 3.96
C ALA A 34 -3.88 6.19 3.58
N ARG A 35 -4.86 6.38 4.46
CA ARG A 35 -6.00 7.28 4.19
C ARG A 35 -5.54 8.72 3.94
N GLN A 36 -4.58 9.22 4.71
CA GLN A 36 -4.03 10.56 4.51
C GLN A 36 -3.32 10.69 3.16
N GLY A 37 -2.46 9.73 2.81
CA GLY A 37 -1.79 9.71 1.51
C GLY A 37 -2.78 9.58 0.35
N GLN A 38 -3.81 8.76 0.50
CA GLN A 38 -4.85 8.57 -0.51
C GLN A 38 -5.64 9.87 -0.74
N ALA A 39 -6.03 10.58 0.32
CA ALA A 39 -6.73 11.85 0.22
C ALA A 39 -5.90 12.92 -0.52
N GLY A 40 -4.59 12.96 -0.28
CA GLY A 40 -3.66 13.83 -1.01
C GLY A 40 -3.62 13.52 -2.51
N LEU A 41 -3.47 12.23 -2.85
CA LEU A 41 -3.47 11.78 -4.24
C LEU A 41 -4.82 11.98 -4.96
N ALA A 42 -5.93 11.77 -4.24
CA ALA A 42 -7.29 11.97 -4.76
C ALA A 42 -7.63 13.45 -4.99
N ALA A 43 -6.93 14.38 -4.34
CA ALA A 43 -7.08 15.81 -4.60
C ALA A 43 -6.48 16.21 -5.97
N GLU A 44 -5.46 15.49 -6.45
CA GLU A 44 -4.75 15.79 -7.70
C GLU A 44 -4.54 14.55 -8.60
N PRO A 45 -5.60 13.85 -9.01
CA PRO A 45 -5.50 12.58 -9.75
C PRO A 45 -4.83 12.75 -11.12
N ALA A 46 -4.92 13.94 -11.72
CA ALA A 46 -4.27 14.26 -12.98
C ALA A 46 -2.74 14.16 -12.92
N ARG A 47 -2.12 14.34 -11.74
CA ARG A 47 -0.66 14.20 -11.55
C ARG A 47 -0.20 12.74 -11.61
N LEU A 48 -1.11 11.79 -11.45
CA LEU A 48 -0.85 10.36 -11.48
C LEU A 48 -1.14 9.77 -12.87
N ALA A 49 -1.73 10.54 -13.77
CA ALA A 49 -2.07 10.09 -15.12
C ALA A 49 -0.80 9.68 -15.88
N GLY A 50 -0.79 8.44 -16.38
CA GLY A 50 0.33 7.88 -17.15
C GLY A 50 1.47 7.30 -16.30
N LEU A 51 1.35 7.27 -14.97
CA LEU A 51 2.29 6.52 -14.13
C LEU A 51 2.08 5.01 -14.24
N ASN A 52 3.16 4.24 -14.16
CA ASN A 52 3.06 2.78 -14.11
C ASN A 52 2.99 2.31 -12.65
N VAL A 53 1.79 1.91 -12.21
CA VAL A 53 1.53 1.41 -10.85
C VAL A 53 2.36 0.17 -10.49
N GLU A 54 2.68 -0.68 -11.46
CA GLU A 54 3.38 -1.95 -11.21
C GLU A 54 4.82 -1.73 -10.74
N GLY A 55 5.49 -0.73 -11.32
CA GLY A 55 6.83 -0.33 -10.90
C GLY A 55 6.85 0.24 -9.47
N PHE A 56 5.82 1.02 -9.12
CA PHE A 56 5.69 1.56 -7.76
C PHE A 56 5.31 0.49 -6.75
N TRP A 57 4.46 -0.46 -7.13
CA TRP A 57 4.09 -1.60 -6.31
C TRP A 57 5.30 -2.43 -5.88
N THR A 58 6.16 -2.80 -6.84
CA THR A 58 7.38 -3.57 -6.53
C THR A 58 8.29 -2.84 -5.54
N LEU A 59 8.43 -1.52 -5.69
CA LEU A 59 9.23 -0.71 -4.78
C LEU A 59 8.59 -0.58 -3.40
N ALA A 60 7.27 -0.39 -3.36
CA ALA A 60 6.51 -0.24 -2.13
C ALA A 60 6.51 -1.52 -1.29
N VAL A 61 6.36 -2.69 -1.92
CA VAL A 61 6.47 -3.99 -1.24
C VAL A 61 7.85 -4.17 -0.62
N ARG A 62 8.92 -3.90 -1.39
CA ARG A 62 10.31 -3.95 -0.86
C ARG A 62 10.57 -2.98 0.29
N GLU A 63 9.96 -1.79 0.24
CA GLU A 63 10.09 -0.79 1.31
C GLU A 63 9.31 -1.21 2.57
N ALA A 64 8.12 -1.80 2.39
CA ALA A 64 7.32 -2.33 3.48
C ALA A 64 8.02 -3.52 4.17
N GLU A 65 8.63 -4.42 3.40
CA GLU A 65 9.40 -5.57 3.88
C GLU A 65 10.83 -5.21 4.35
N ALA A 66 11.15 -3.92 4.48
CA ALA A 66 12.48 -3.49 4.90
C ALA A 66 12.82 -4.13 6.27
N PRO A 67 14.08 -4.55 6.47
CA PRO A 67 14.48 -5.34 7.63
C PRO A 67 14.26 -4.63 8.98
N GLU A 68 14.09 -3.31 8.97
CA GLU A 68 13.72 -2.50 10.13
C GLU A 68 12.31 -2.82 10.67
N TYR A 69 11.40 -3.34 9.82
CA TYR A 69 10.02 -3.67 10.20
C TYR A 69 9.82 -5.16 10.53
N ARG A 70 10.73 -6.05 10.09
CA ARG A 70 10.66 -7.52 10.32
C ARG A 70 10.43 -7.95 11.76
N ALA A 71 10.93 -7.18 12.74
CA ALA A 71 10.76 -7.50 14.16
C ALA A 71 9.29 -7.37 14.62
N ALA A 72 8.52 -6.48 13.99
CA ALA A 72 7.10 -6.25 14.28
C ALA A 72 6.15 -7.13 13.43
N GLU A 73 6.64 -7.66 12.31
CA GLU A 73 5.84 -8.39 11.32
C GLU A 73 5.51 -9.84 11.71
N SER A 74 6.13 -10.40 12.76
CA SER A 74 5.91 -11.75 13.33
C SER A 74 5.39 -12.79 12.32
N GLN A 75 6.33 -13.31 11.51
CA GLN A 75 6.24 -14.51 10.66
C GLN A 75 4.96 -14.76 9.85
N VAL A 76 5.05 -14.56 8.53
CA VAL A 76 4.93 -15.58 7.46
C VAL A 76 5.74 -15.03 6.29
N GLU A 77 6.42 -15.86 5.50
CA GLU A 77 6.94 -15.45 4.18
C GLU A 77 5.75 -15.04 3.30
N PHE A 78 5.32 -13.78 3.40
CA PHE A 78 4.18 -13.28 2.65
C PHE A 78 4.61 -13.04 1.21
N GLY A 79 4.21 -13.94 0.31
CA GLY A 79 4.36 -13.75 -1.13
C GLY A 79 3.31 -12.75 -1.65
N PHE A 80 3.61 -11.45 -1.58
CA PHE A 80 2.75 -10.47 -2.26
C PHE A 80 2.71 -10.75 -3.76
N PRO A 81 1.56 -10.51 -4.43
CA PRO A 81 1.46 -10.72 -5.86
C PRO A 81 2.47 -9.85 -6.61
N ALA A 82 3.08 -10.41 -7.66
CA ALA A 82 4.02 -9.67 -8.51
C ALA A 82 3.37 -8.46 -9.19
N LEU A 83 2.06 -8.52 -9.43
CA LEU A 83 1.25 -7.45 -10.00
C LEU A 83 0.49 -6.72 -8.88
N CYS A 84 0.37 -5.40 -9.02
CA CYS A 84 -0.42 -4.60 -8.11
C CYS A 84 -1.90 -5.06 -8.16
N PRO A 85 -2.54 -5.38 -7.02
CA PRO A 85 -3.94 -5.79 -7.01
C PRO A 85 -4.92 -4.62 -7.18
N PHE A 86 -4.41 -3.40 -7.37
CA PHE A 86 -5.17 -2.16 -7.54
C PHE A 86 -4.70 -1.40 -8.77
N THR A 87 -5.65 -0.77 -9.47
CA THR A 87 -5.35 0.21 -10.52
C THR A 87 -5.15 1.62 -9.92
N LEU A 88 -4.48 2.51 -10.66
CA LEU A 88 -4.37 3.93 -10.25
C LEU A 88 -5.73 4.58 -10.09
N ALA A 89 -6.67 4.30 -11.00
CA ALA A 89 -8.02 4.85 -10.95
C ALA A 89 -8.74 4.46 -9.65
N GLU A 90 -8.59 3.21 -9.21
CA GLU A 90 -9.12 2.76 -7.92
C GLU A 90 -8.44 3.47 -6.75
N LEU A 91 -7.11 3.54 -6.72
CA LEU A 91 -6.36 4.19 -5.63
C LEU A 91 -6.71 5.68 -5.49
N THR A 92 -6.99 6.37 -6.60
CA THR A 92 -7.38 7.78 -6.60
C THR A 92 -8.88 8.01 -6.47
N ALA A 93 -9.69 6.93 -6.40
CA ALA A 93 -11.12 7.08 -6.31
C ALA A 93 -11.48 7.72 -4.95
N PRO A 94 -12.39 8.71 -4.91
CA PRO A 94 -12.84 9.31 -3.65
C PRO A 94 -13.57 8.31 -2.74
N ALA A 95 -14.05 7.19 -3.30
CA ALA A 95 -14.69 6.09 -2.59
C ALA A 95 -13.72 4.93 -2.29
N PHE A 96 -12.40 5.12 -2.43
CA PHE A 96 -11.43 4.07 -2.14
C PHE A 96 -11.45 3.71 -0.65
N ASP A 97 -11.79 2.45 -0.37
CA ASP A 97 -11.83 1.92 0.99
C ASP A 97 -10.49 1.29 1.35
N VAL A 98 -9.72 2.00 2.18
CA VAL A 98 -8.41 1.56 2.66
C VAL A 98 -8.50 0.28 3.49
N ASP A 99 -9.54 0.10 4.30
CA ASP A 99 -9.71 -1.09 5.13
C ASP A 99 -9.98 -2.30 4.24
N ALA A 100 -10.89 -2.16 3.26
CA ALA A 100 -11.17 -3.19 2.29
C ALA A 100 -9.93 -3.54 1.43
N ALA A 101 -9.12 -2.54 1.08
CA ALA A 101 -7.87 -2.75 0.35
C ALA A 101 -6.85 -3.55 1.17
N VAL A 102 -6.68 -3.23 2.46
CA VAL A 102 -5.78 -3.98 3.35
C VAL A 102 -6.26 -5.41 3.54
N GLU A 103 -7.56 -5.63 3.70
CA GLU A 103 -8.12 -6.99 3.81
C GLU A 103 -7.96 -7.79 2.50
N ARG A 104 -8.07 -7.13 1.35
CA ARG A 104 -7.77 -7.75 0.05
C ARG A 104 -6.29 -8.15 -0.04
N LEU A 105 -5.38 -7.29 0.43
CA LEU A 105 -3.95 -7.58 0.46
C LEU A 105 -3.63 -8.76 1.38
N ARG A 106 -4.19 -8.80 2.59
CA ARG A 106 -4.03 -9.93 3.52
C ARG A 106 -4.48 -11.24 2.90
N LYS A 107 -5.63 -11.24 2.21
CA LYS A 107 -6.13 -12.43 1.49
C LYS A 107 -5.19 -12.86 0.37
N SER A 108 -4.74 -11.91 -0.46
CA SER A 108 -3.82 -12.21 -1.56
C SER A 108 -2.48 -12.75 -1.08
N ALA A 109 -1.96 -12.20 0.02
CA ALA A 109 -0.68 -12.59 0.59
C ALA A 109 -0.77 -13.94 1.34
N ALA A 110 -1.92 -14.26 1.94
CA ALA A 110 -2.18 -15.56 2.57
C ALA A 110 -2.36 -16.72 1.57
N THR A 111 -2.60 -16.42 0.29
CA THR A 111 -2.70 -17.42 -0.79
C THR A 111 -1.38 -17.69 -1.52
N GLY A 112 -0.27 -17.09 -1.07
CA GLY A 112 1.08 -17.27 -1.63
C GLY A 112 1.71 -18.61 -1.29
#